data_AF-A0A9K3D8T1-F1
#
_entry.id   AF-A0A9K3D8T1-F1
#
_cell.length_a   1.000
_cell.length_b   1.000
_cell.length_c   1.000
_cell.angle_alpha   90.00
_cell.angle_beta   90.00
_cell.angle_gamma   90.00
#
_symmetry.space_group_name_H-M   'P 1'
#
loop_
_entity.id
_entity.type
_entity.pdbx_description
1 polymer ?
#
loop_
_entity_poly.entity_id
_entity_poly.type
_entity_poly.pdbx_seq_one_letter_code
_entity_poly.pdbx_strand_id
1 'polypeptide(L)'
;AVDEVARATPGKTALALEAFSKALTAIPHTISDNGGFDAEELVAQLRAAHYKGESDAGIDMEQGVIGNARELGITESFKCKCHVLMAASEAAEQILRIDSILTAHQRERGNGAQYEDY
;
A
#
# COMPACT_ATOMS: atom_id res chain seq x y z
N ALA A 1 7.23 2.97 -14.65
CA ALA A 1 5.78 2.75 -14.90
C ALA A 1 4.89 3.88 -14.38
N VAL A 2 4.37 3.87 -13.13
CA VAL A 2 3.41 4.91 -12.67
C VAL A 2 4.03 6.31 -12.63
N ASP A 3 5.27 6.45 -12.15
CA ASP A 3 5.99 7.73 -12.16
C ASP A 3 6.14 8.34 -13.57
N GLU A 4 6.35 7.51 -14.59
CA GLU A 4 6.50 7.98 -15.97
C GLU A 4 5.15 8.47 -16.51
N VAL A 5 4.08 7.75 -16.20
CA VAL A 5 2.71 8.17 -16.54
C VAL A 5 2.35 9.46 -15.82
N ALA A 6 2.76 9.63 -14.55
CA ALA A 6 2.56 10.86 -13.80
C ALA A 6 3.22 12.06 -14.48
N ARG A 7 4.49 11.93 -14.91
CA ARG A 7 5.23 12.98 -15.64
C ARG A 7 4.61 13.35 -16.99
N ALA A 8 3.99 12.38 -17.66
CA ALA A 8 3.31 12.59 -18.93
C ALA A 8 1.89 13.17 -18.77
N THR A 9 1.32 13.14 -17.56
CA THR A 9 -0.05 13.57 -17.31
C THR A 9 -0.08 15.06 -16.92
N PRO A 10 -0.89 15.91 -17.59
CA PRO A 10 -0.99 17.31 -17.23
C PRO A 10 -1.96 17.56 -16.06
N GLY A 11 -1.68 18.60 -15.27
CA GLY A 11 -2.61 19.13 -14.26
C GLY A 11 -2.62 18.36 -12.94
N LYS A 12 -3.72 18.52 -12.17
CA LYS A 12 -3.83 18.00 -10.79
C LYS A 12 -3.78 16.47 -10.71
N THR A 13 -4.13 15.77 -11.79
CA THR A 13 -4.08 14.30 -11.86
C THR A 13 -2.66 13.77 -11.73
N ALA A 14 -1.65 14.53 -12.17
CA ALA A 14 -0.24 14.16 -12.00
C ALA A 14 0.12 13.96 -10.51
N LEU A 15 -0.35 14.87 -9.65
CA LEU A 15 -0.10 14.79 -8.20
C LEU A 15 -0.70 13.54 -7.57
N ALA A 16 -1.89 13.12 -8.03
CA ALA A 16 -2.53 11.89 -7.57
C ALA A 16 -1.75 10.64 -8.01
N LEU A 17 -1.23 10.64 -9.25
CA LEU A 17 -0.40 9.55 -9.78
C LEU A 17 0.96 9.46 -9.06
N GLU A 18 1.59 10.59 -8.76
CA GLU A 18 2.81 10.66 -7.95
C GLU A 18 2.58 10.09 -6.55
N ALA A 19 1.48 10.49 -5.90
CA ALA A 19 1.11 9.98 -4.58
C ALA A 19 0.85 8.46 -4.63
N PHE A 20 0.17 7.97 -5.66
CA PHE A 20 -0.08 6.54 -5.84
C PHE A 20 1.23 5.76 -6.07
N SER A 21 2.14 6.29 -6.89
CA SER A 21 3.45 5.70 -7.11
C SER A 21 4.27 5.60 -5.82
N LYS A 22 4.25 6.68 -5.01
CA LYS A 22 4.87 6.68 -3.69
C LYS A 22 4.23 5.66 -2.76
N ALA A 23 2.90 5.51 -2.78
CA ALA A 23 2.20 4.51 -1.96
C ALA A 23 2.60 3.07 -2.33
N LEU A 24 2.77 2.75 -3.61
CA LEU A 24 3.27 1.44 -4.04
C LEU A 24 4.70 1.16 -3.54
N THR A 25 5.52 2.21 -3.43
CA THR A 25 6.89 2.12 -2.94
C THR A 25 6.96 1.79 -1.43
N ALA A 26 5.85 1.96 -0.69
CA ALA A 26 5.81 1.60 0.73
C ALA A 26 6.00 0.09 0.98
N ILE A 27 5.64 -0.77 0.02
CA ILE A 27 5.80 -2.23 0.15
C ILE A 27 7.28 -2.62 0.24
N PRO A 28 8.15 -2.33 -0.77
CA PRO A 28 9.57 -2.67 -0.68
C PRO A 28 10.29 -1.93 0.44
N HIS A 29 9.86 -0.70 0.78
CA HIS A 29 10.38 0.05 1.92
C HIS A 29 10.14 -0.70 3.23
N THR A 30 8.88 -1.07 3.49
CA THR A 30 8.49 -1.78 4.73
C THR A 30 9.16 -3.15 4.83
N ILE A 31 9.32 -3.87 3.72
CA ILE A 31 10.04 -5.16 3.70
C ILE A 31 11.50 -4.97 4.08
N SER A 32 12.17 -3.97 3.50
CA SER A 32 13.58 -3.66 3.76
C SER A 32 13.82 -3.23 5.21
N ASP A 33 12.97 -2.34 5.72
CA ASP A 33 13.02 -1.82 7.09
C ASP A 33 12.78 -2.94 8.12
N ASN A 34 11.77 -3.79 7.89
CA ASN A 34 11.52 -4.97 8.74
C ASN A 34 12.68 -5.99 8.69
N GLY A 35 13.45 -6.01 7.59
CA GLY A 35 14.66 -6.82 7.47
C GLY A 35 15.89 -6.23 8.17
N GLY A 36 15.80 -4.99 8.67
CA GLY A 36 16.92 -4.29 9.30
C GLY A 36 17.94 -3.73 8.30
N PHE A 37 17.57 -3.59 7.03
CA PHE A 37 18.42 -3.03 5.98
C PHE A 37 18.14 -1.53 5.77
N ASP A 38 19.03 -0.85 5.05
CA ASP A 38 18.80 0.53 4.62
C ASP A 38 17.72 0.58 3.53
N ALA A 39 16.48 0.83 3.96
CA ALA A 39 15.31 0.85 3.09
C ALA A 39 15.38 1.97 2.04
N GLU A 40 15.98 3.12 2.35
CA GLU A 40 16.07 4.24 1.42
C GLU A 40 17.02 3.91 0.27
N GLU A 41 18.18 3.35 0.59
CA GLU A 41 19.18 2.96 -0.40
C GLU A 41 18.65 1.81 -1.28
N LEU A 42 18.07 0.77 -0.70
CA LEU A 42 17.53 -0.37 -1.46
C LEU A 42 16.38 0.04 -2.38
N VAL A 43 15.44 0.84 -1.90
CA VAL A 43 14.35 1.33 -2.73
C VAL A 43 14.87 2.23 -3.86
N ALA A 44 15.87 3.07 -3.60
CA ALA A 44 16.49 3.90 -4.64
C ALA A 44 17.17 3.05 -5.73
N GLN A 45 17.93 2.03 -5.34
CA GLN A 45 18.57 1.09 -6.27
C GLN A 45 17.52 0.29 -7.07
N LEU A 46 16.47 -0.20 -6.41
CA LEU A 46 15.38 -0.94 -7.07
C LEU A 46 14.69 -0.07 -8.14
N ARG A 47 14.40 1.20 -7.81
CA ARG A 47 13.84 2.14 -8.79
C ARG A 47 14.78 2.37 -9.95
N ALA A 48 16.08 2.56 -9.69
CA ALA A 48 17.07 2.75 -10.74
C ALA A 48 17.17 1.54 -11.69
N ALA A 49 17.11 0.31 -11.17
CA ALA A 49 17.08 -0.92 -11.98
C ALA A 49 15.83 -0.99 -12.86
N HIS A 50 14.64 -0.73 -12.30
CA HIS A 50 13.40 -0.72 -13.08
C HIS A 50 13.36 0.39 -14.15
N TYR A 51 13.97 1.56 -13.90
CA TYR A 51 14.11 2.61 -14.92
C TYR A 51 15.02 2.21 -16.09
N LYS A 52 15.94 1.25 -15.89
CA LYS A 52 16.77 0.68 -16.96
C LYS A 52 16.06 -0.42 -17.76
N GLY A 53 14.82 -0.75 -17.39
CA GLY A 53 14.03 -1.81 -18.04
C GLY A 53 14.19 -3.19 -17.40
N GLU A 54 14.84 -3.29 -16.25
CA GLU A 54 15.00 -4.56 -15.52
C GLU A 54 13.71 -4.87 -14.75
N SER A 55 12.73 -5.50 -15.42
CA SER A 55 11.41 -5.78 -14.82
C SER A 55 11.44 -6.86 -13.73
N ASP A 56 12.41 -7.78 -13.80
CA ASP A 56 12.58 -8.86 -12.83
C ASP A 56 13.46 -8.45 -11.63
N ALA A 57 13.88 -7.18 -11.54
CA ALA A 57 14.61 -6.68 -10.38
C ALA A 57 13.74 -6.75 -9.12
N GLY A 58 14.31 -7.25 -8.03
CA GLY A 58 13.67 -7.38 -6.72
C GLY A 58 14.68 -7.22 -5.60
N ILE A 59 14.21 -7.26 -4.36
CA ILE A 59 15.05 -7.13 -3.18
C ILE A 59 15.38 -8.54 -2.67
N ASP A 60 16.67 -8.87 -2.64
CA ASP A 60 17.20 -10.05 -1.97
C ASP A 60 17.39 -9.72 -0.49
N MET A 61 16.51 -10.27 0.35
CA MET A 61 16.53 -10.04 1.79
C MET A 61 17.54 -10.91 2.56
N GLU A 62 18.14 -11.93 1.92
CA GLU A 62 19.23 -12.69 2.56
C GLU A 62 20.54 -11.91 2.53
N GLN A 63 20.80 -11.21 1.42
CA GLN A 63 22.03 -10.46 1.21
C GLN A 63 21.87 -8.94 1.41
N GLY A 64 20.63 -8.44 1.40
CA GLY A 64 20.36 -7.00 1.51
C GLY A 64 20.80 -6.24 0.25
N VAL A 65 20.55 -6.80 -0.94
CA VAL A 65 20.93 -6.21 -2.23
C VAL A 65 19.81 -6.34 -3.25
N ILE A 66 19.93 -5.63 -4.37
CA ILE A 66 19.04 -5.84 -5.51
C ILE A 66 19.48 -7.07 -6.29
N GLY A 67 18.55 -7.99 -6.53
CA GLY A 67 18.77 -9.23 -7.27
C GLY A 67 17.67 -9.48 -8.30
N ASN A 68 17.89 -10.47 -9.16
CA ASN A 68 16.86 -10.91 -10.10
C ASN A 68 15.89 -11.86 -9.39
N ALA A 69 14.66 -11.42 -9.16
CA ALA A 69 13.64 -12.19 -8.44
C ALA A 69 13.32 -13.53 -9.11
N ARG A 70 13.38 -13.60 -10.45
CA ARG A 70 13.16 -14.84 -11.21
C ARG A 70 14.27 -15.85 -10.99
N GLU A 71 15.52 -15.40 -10.98
CA GLU A 71 16.69 -16.27 -10.74
C GLU A 71 16.74 -16.75 -9.28
N LEU A 72 16.29 -15.92 -8.33
CA LEU A 72 16.12 -16.27 -6.92
C LEU A 72 14.91 -17.19 -6.67
N GLY A 73 14.11 -17.49 -7.70
CA GLY A 73 12.91 -18.34 -7.59
C GLY A 73 11.73 -17.68 -6.87
N ILE A 74 11.79 -16.36 -6.65
CA ILE A 74 10.72 -15.59 -6.00
C ILE A 74 9.59 -15.40 -7.01
N THR A 75 8.47 -16.10 -6.80
CA THR A 75 7.31 -16.05 -7.68
C THR A 75 6.02 -15.90 -6.87
N GLU A 76 5.06 -15.15 -7.42
CA GLU A 76 3.77 -14.91 -6.80
C GLU A 76 2.64 -15.04 -7.82
N SER A 77 1.42 -15.25 -7.32
CA SER A 77 0.24 -15.34 -8.17
C SER A 77 -0.16 -13.97 -8.72
N PHE A 78 -0.20 -13.85 -10.04
CA PHE A 78 -0.71 -12.66 -10.72
C PHE A 78 -2.13 -12.28 -10.26
N LYS A 79 -3.00 -13.29 -10.11
CA LYS A 79 -4.39 -13.07 -9.63
C LYS A 79 -4.41 -12.45 -8.24
N CYS A 80 -3.51 -12.88 -7.36
CA CYS A 80 -3.39 -12.32 -6.01
C CYS A 80 -2.96 -10.85 -6.07
N LYS A 81 -1.90 -10.52 -6.82
CA LYS A 81 -1.42 -9.13 -6.96
C LYS A 81 -2.49 -8.20 -7.53
N CYS A 82 -3.20 -8.63 -8.57
CA CYS A 82 -4.29 -7.85 -9.14
C CYS A 82 -5.41 -7.62 -8.12
N HIS A 83 -5.82 -8.66 -7.40
CA HIS A 83 -6.89 -8.55 -6.41
C HIS A 83 -6.52 -7.60 -5.27
N VAL A 84 -5.30 -7.70 -4.73
CA VAL A 84 -4.82 -6.83 -3.65
C VAL A 84 -4.81 -5.36 -4.08
N LEU A 85 -4.34 -5.07 -5.30
CA LEU A 85 -4.34 -3.69 -5.82
C LEU A 85 -5.76 -3.12 -5.99
N MET A 86 -6.70 -3.93 -6.51
CA MET A 86 -8.10 -3.52 -6.65
C MET A 86 -8.74 -3.28 -5.30
N ALA A 87 -8.65 -4.24 -4.38
CA ALA A 87 -9.26 -4.15 -3.06
C ALA A 87 -8.73 -2.98 -2.23
N ALA A 88 -7.41 -2.73 -2.28
CA ALA A 88 -6.80 -1.58 -1.59
C ALA A 88 -7.30 -0.24 -2.16
N SER A 89 -7.44 -0.16 -3.49
CA SER A 89 -7.94 1.06 -4.15
C SER A 89 -9.42 1.32 -3.83
N GLU A 90 -10.26 0.29 -3.85
CA GLU A 90 -11.68 0.37 -3.46
C GLU A 90 -11.83 0.81 -2.00
N ALA A 91 -11.04 0.24 -1.09
CA ALA A 91 -11.07 0.63 0.32
C ALA A 91 -10.64 2.09 0.53
N ALA A 92 -9.58 2.53 -0.15
CA ALA A 92 -9.14 3.93 -0.11
C ALA A 92 -10.22 4.87 -0.66
N GLU A 93 -10.86 4.52 -1.77
CA GLU A 93 -11.96 5.28 -2.36
C GLU A 93 -13.14 5.40 -1.39
N GLN A 94 -13.55 4.31 -0.75
CA GLN A 94 -14.64 4.31 0.23
C GLN A 94 -14.35 5.29 1.38
N ILE A 95 -13.13 5.29 1.91
CA ILE A 95 -12.73 6.21 2.97
C ILE A 95 -12.71 7.66 2.47
N LEU A 96 -12.12 7.93 1.30
CA LEU A 96 -12.00 9.28 0.75
C LEU A 96 -13.35 9.92 0.41
N ARG A 97 -14.39 9.11 0.15
CA ARG A 97 -15.76 9.60 -0.11
C ARG A 97 -16.52 10.02 1.15
N ILE A 98 -16.04 9.66 2.35
CA ILE A 98 -16.70 10.03 3.61
C ILE A 98 -16.42 11.51 3.91
N ASP A 99 -17.49 12.30 3.97
CA ASP A 99 -17.42 13.72 4.35
C ASP A 99 -17.54 13.92 5.88
N SER A 100 -18.36 13.12 6.55
CA SER A 100 -18.57 13.21 8.00
C SER A 100 -18.90 11.86 8.65
N ILE A 101 -18.44 11.69 9.89
CA ILE A 101 -18.70 10.50 10.72
C ILE A 101 -19.60 10.92 11.88
N LEU A 102 -20.77 10.30 11.99
CA LEU A 102 -21.69 10.50 13.12
C LEU A 102 -21.63 9.27 14.03
N THR A 103 -21.09 9.44 15.23
CA THR A 103 -21.02 8.38 16.24
C THR A 103 -22.18 8.53 17.22
N ALA A 104 -23.07 7.52 17.28
CA ALA A 104 -24.13 7.48 18.27
C ALA A 104 -23.62 6.80 19.56
N HIS A 105 -23.89 7.40 20.71
CA HIS A 105 -23.63 6.77 22.00
C HIS A 105 -24.60 5.60 22.22
N GLN A 106 -24.07 4.50 22.76
CA GLN A 106 -24.87 3.35 23.14
C GLN A 106 -25.89 3.81 24.20
N ARG A 107 -27.19 3.64 23.93
CA ARG A 107 -28.21 3.88 24.95
C ARG A 107 -27.96 2.91 26.10
N GLU A 108 -27.80 3.43 27.30
CA GLU A 108 -27.90 2.63 28.50
C GLU A 108 -29.26 1.93 28.46
N ARG A 109 -29.25 0.60 28.40
CA ARG A 109 -30.49 -0.18 28.56
C ARG A 109 -30.92 0.03 30.00
N GLY A 110 -31.92 0.88 30.22
CA GLY A 110 -32.54 1.05 31.52
C GLY A 110 -32.90 -0.33 32.08
N ASN A 111 -32.38 -0.63 33.26
CA ASN A 111 -32.58 -1.90 33.93
C ASN A 111 -34.09 -2.06 34.22
N GLY A 112 -34.78 -2.83 33.38
CA GLY A 112 -36.19 -3.14 33.60
C GLY A 112 -36.32 -4.13 34.74
N ALA A 113 -36.53 -3.63 35.96
CA ALA A 113 -37.28 -4.27 37.05
C ALA A 113 -37.08 -3.48 38.35
N GLN A 114 -38.10 -2.72 38.75
CA GLN A 114 -38.59 -2.65 40.14
C GLN A 114 -39.84 -1.77 40.16
N TYR A 115 -41.00 -2.40 39.89
CA TYR A 115 -42.23 -1.97 40.52
C TYR A 115 -42.31 -2.79 41.82
N GLU A 116 -41.71 -2.27 42.89
CA GLU A 116 -42.07 -2.67 44.26
C GLU A 116 -43.22 -1.77 44.70
N ASP A 117 -44.30 -2.44 45.11
CA ASP A 117 -45.40 -2.02 45.99
C ASP A 117 -45.54 -0.53 46.33
N TYR A 118 -46.70 0.05 45.97
CA TYR A 118 -47.64 0.74 46.88
C TYR A 118 -49.02 0.84 46.23
#